data_AF-A0A7S3E316-F1
#
_entry.id   AF-A0A7S3E316-F1
#
_cell.length_a   1.000
_cell.length_b   1.000
_cell.length_c   1.000
_cell.angle_alpha   90.00
_cell.angle_beta   90.00
_cell.angle_gamma   90.00
#
_symmetry.space_group_name_H-M   'P 1'
#
loop_
_entity.id
_entity.type
_entity.pdbx_description
1 polymer ?
#
loop_
_entity_poly.entity_id
_entity_poly.type
_entity_poly.pdbx_seq_one_letter_code
_entity_poly.pdbx_strand_id
1 'polypeptide(L)'
;ISFFLSFFLVLWVCFAQTAEAIAMDAKRPEYHRAILSWGSRKAFQVNPSPSSAGEDKDEAKEGLVLVAHSTGNQRSSRLLSLRDAHCLLEVPQGKGEIPAGSLVSALLINDLLAPMTKT
;
A
#
# COMPACT_ATOMS: atom_id res chain seq x y z
N ILE A 1 33.14 -16.46 7.74
CA ILE A 1 32.42 -16.22 6.46
C ILE A 1 30.97 -16.71 6.46
N SER A 2 30.52 -17.50 7.45
CA SER A 2 29.13 -17.99 7.52
C SER A 2 28.24 -17.20 8.52
N PHE A 3 28.17 -15.88 8.39
CA PHE A 3 27.21 -15.05 9.15
C PHE A 3 26.51 -13.98 8.29
N PHE A 4 26.85 -13.90 7.01
CA PHE A 4 26.34 -12.87 6.11
C PHE A 4 25.06 -13.27 5.34
N LEU A 5 24.64 -14.55 5.44
CA LEU A 5 23.49 -15.06 4.68
C LEU A 5 22.18 -15.16 5.47
N SER A 6 22.13 -14.70 6.73
CA SER A 6 20.91 -14.76 7.54
C SER A 6 20.18 -13.42 7.68
N PHE A 7 20.62 -12.38 6.96
CA PHE A 7 20.03 -11.03 7.01
C PHE A 7 19.20 -10.68 5.76
N PHE A 8 18.93 -11.66 4.90
CA PHE A 8 18.17 -11.49 3.63
C PHE A 8 16.68 -11.83 3.77
N LEU A 9 16.17 -11.89 5.00
CA LEU A 9 14.76 -12.12 5.30
C LEU A 9 14.16 -10.96 6.10
N VAL A 10 14.63 -9.73 5.87
CA VAL A 10 13.80 -8.58 6.22
C VAL A 10 12.76 -8.49 5.11
N LEU A 11 11.56 -9.01 5.39
CA LEU A 11 10.37 -8.66 4.62
C LEU A 11 10.38 -7.13 4.53
N TRP A 12 10.56 -6.58 3.33
CA TRP A 12 10.64 -5.14 3.14
C TRP A 12 9.25 -4.58 3.39
N VAL A 13 9.01 -4.08 4.60
CA VAL A 13 7.77 -3.41 4.97
C VAL A 13 7.88 -1.95 4.55
N CYS A 14 6.89 -1.47 3.81
CA CYS A 14 6.74 -0.06 3.47
C CYS A 14 5.35 0.43 3.89
N PHE A 15 5.10 1.74 3.75
CA PHE A 15 3.78 2.31 3.93
C PHE A 15 3.23 2.77 2.58
N ALA A 16 1.96 2.46 2.31
CA ALA A 16 1.26 2.87 1.10
C ALA A 16 -0.12 3.43 1.45
N GLN A 17 -0.59 4.35 0.62
CA GLN A 17 -1.94 4.89 0.73
C GLN A 17 -2.92 4.01 -0.07
N THR A 18 -4.04 3.64 0.52
CA THR A 18 -5.07 2.83 -0.16
C THR A 18 -5.77 3.67 -1.22
N ALA A 19 -5.73 3.27 -2.49
CA ALA A 19 -6.40 3.98 -3.59
C ALA A 19 -7.93 3.95 -3.45
N GLU A 20 -8.45 2.80 -3.02
CA GLU A 20 -9.86 2.56 -2.76
C GLU A 20 -10.14 2.30 -1.28
N ALA A 21 -11.42 2.29 -0.90
CA ALA A 21 -11.82 1.78 0.39
C ALA A 21 -11.60 0.26 0.46
N ILE A 22 -11.03 -0.23 1.56
CA ILE A 22 -10.72 -1.65 1.77
C ILE A 22 -11.59 -2.18 2.91
N ALA A 23 -12.46 -3.15 2.59
CA ALA A 23 -13.28 -3.79 3.60
C ALA A 23 -12.44 -4.59 4.61
N MET A 24 -12.74 -4.45 5.89
CA MET A 24 -12.11 -5.21 6.97
C MET A 24 -12.90 -6.49 7.27
N ASP A 25 -12.19 -7.55 7.62
CA ASP A 25 -12.81 -8.77 8.13
C ASP A 25 -13.00 -8.68 9.65
N ALA A 26 -14.24 -8.94 10.10
CA ALA A 26 -14.61 -8.80 11.51
C ALA A 26 -13.99 -9.86 12.43
N LYS A 27 -13.49 -10.97 11.87
CA LYS A 27 -13.00 -12.14 12.59
C LYS A 27 -11.48 -12.29 12.51
N ARG A 28 -10.82 -11.77 11.47
CA ARG A 28 -9.40 -12.02 11.21
C ARG A 28 -8.71 -10.79 10.62
N PRO A 29 -7.43 -10.55 10.94
CA PRO A 29 -6.61 -9.67 10.11
C PRO A 29 -6.44 -10.28 8.71
N GLU A 30 -6.33 -9.43 7.69
CA GLU A 30 -6.19 -9.84 6.29
C GLU A 30 -4.88 -9.33 5.69
N TYR A 31 -4.23 -10.19 4.89
CA TYR A 31 -3.17 -9.80 3.97
C TYR A 31 -3.78 -9.53 2.58
N HIS A 32 -4.08 -8.27 2.31
CA HIS A 32 -4.81 -7.84 1.13
C HIS A 32 -3.85 -7.63 -0.05
N ARG A 33 -4.05 -8.34 -1.17
CA ARG A 33 -3.19 -8.24 -2.35
C ARG A 33 -3.42 -6.93 -3.06
N ALA A 34 -2.34 -6.21 -3.34
CA ALA A 34 -2.40 -4.93 -4.02
C ALA A 34 -1.26 -4.72 -5.03
N ILE A 35 -1.54 -3.86 -6.00
CA ILE A 35 -0.57 -3.35 -6.97
C ILE A 35 -0.10 -1.99 -6.48
N LEU A 36 1.22 -1.82 -6.37
CA LEU A 36 1.80 -0.53 -6.00
C LEU A 36 2.08 0.33 -7.23
N SER A 37 1.81 1.62 -7.09
CA SER A 37 2.14 2.68 -8.05
C SER A 37 2.64 3.92 -7.33
N TRP A 38 3.36 4.80 -8.03
CA TRP A 38 3.73 6.11 -7.51
C TRP A 38 2.63 7.14 -7.83
N GLY A 39 2.16 7.87 -6.83
CA GLY A 39 1.21 8.98 -6.95
C GLY A 39 1.75 10.30 -6.40
N SER A 40 1.09 11.41 -6.72
CA SER A 40 1.42 12.73 -6.13
C SER A 40 0.67 12.95 -4.82
N ARG A 41 1.38 13.41 -3.78
CA ARG A 41 0.81 13.65 -2.44
C ARG A 41 -0.36 14.63 -2.43
N LYS A 42 -0.41 15.61 -3.34
CA LYS A 42 -1.51 16.60 -3.43
C LYS A 42 -2.82 15.96 -3.88
N ALA A 43 -2.77 14.91 -4.69
CA ALA A 43 -3.96 14.28 -5.25
C ALA A 43 -4.74 13.43 -4.21
N PHE A 44 -4.12 13.13 -3.06
CA PHE A 44 -4.64 12.15 -2.11
C PHE A 44 -4.86 12.66 -0.69
N GLN A 45 -4.76 13.97 -0.46
CA GLN A 45 -5.16 14.57 0.82
C GLN A 45 -6.68 14.46 0.99
N VAL A 46 -7.11 13.48 1.77
CA VAL A 46 -8.49 13.36 2.25
C VAL A 46 -8.74 14.46 3.26
N ASN A 47 -9.53 15.44 2.84
CA ASN A 47 -9.95 16.65 3.57
C ASN A 47 -8.77 17.50 4.06
N PRO A 48 -8.50 18.68 3.46
CA PRO A 48 -7.59 19.62 4.10
C PRO A 48 -8.17 19.96 5.47
N SER A 49 -7.46 19.61 6.54
CA SER A 49 -7.76 20.17 7.86
C SER A 49 -7.79 21.69 7.71
N PRO A 50 -8.83 22.41 8.21
CA PRO A 50 -8.93 23.85 8.07
C PRO A 50 -7.92 24.63 8.94
N SER A 51 -6.83 23.98 9.38
CA SER A 51 -5.88 24.50 10.37
C SER A 51 -4.54 24.96 9.79
N SER A 52 -4.52 25.46 8.56
CA SER A 52 -3.38 26.21 8.04
C SER A 52 -3.82 27.35 7.15
N ALA A 53 -4.69 28.22 7.69
CA ALA A 53 -4.75 29.61 7.29
C ALA A 53 -3.50 30.32 7.84
N GLY A 54 -2.36 30.03 7.21
CA GLY A 54 -1.06 30.60 7.50
C GLY A 54 -0.30 30.63 6.20
N GLU A 55 -0.15 31.83 5.66
CA GLU A 55 0.51 32.13 4.39
C GLU A 55 2.03 31.90 4.52
N ASP A 56 2.51 30.70 4.20
CA ASP A 56 3.92 30.48 3.89
C ASP A 56 4.04 29.98 2.46
N LYS A 57 4.67 30.79 1.60
CA LYS A 57 5.02 30.48 0.20
C LYS A 57 6.18 29.47 0.14
N ASP A 58 6.05 28.36 0.83
CA ASP A 58 6.96 27.24 0.65
C ASP A 58 6.51 26.49 -0.60
N GLU A 59 7.37 26.44 -1.62
CA GLU A 59 7.24 25.52 -2.74
C GLU A 59 7.12 24.10 -2.17
N ALA A 60 5.90 23.65 -1.94
CA ALA A 60 5.61 22.33 -1.44
C ALA A 60 6.19 21.34 -2.46
N LYS A 61 7.40 20.85 -2.18
CA LYS A 61 8.04 19.78 -2.94
C LYS A 61 6.98 18.71 -3.15
N GLU A 62 6.59 18.52 -4.39
CA GLU A 62 5.58 17.53 -4.75
C GLU A 62 6.15 16.16 -4.38
N GLY A 63 5.80 15.68 -3.19
CA GLY A 63 6.25 14.40 -2.70
C GLY A 63 5.54 13.30 -3.46
N LEU A 64 6.29 12.33 -3.97
CA LEU A 64 5.72 11.07 -4.41
C LEU A 64 5.27 10.25 -3.20
N VAL A 65 4.18 9.52 -3.37
CA VAL A 65 3.65 8.58 -2.38
C VAL A 65 3.39 7.24 -3.06
N LEU A 66 3.63 6.14 -2.34
CA LEU A 66 3.21 4.82 -2.80
C LEU A 66 1.71 4.68 -2.61
N VAL A 67 1.02 4.31 -3.69
CA VAL A 67 -0.42 4.11 -3.74
C VAL A 67 -0.68 2.63 -4.04
N ALA A 68 -1.50 2.01 -3.21
CA ALA A 68 -1.88 0.62 -3.30
C ALA A 68 -3.29 0.47 -3.88
N HIS A 69 -3.39 -0.24 -5.00
CA HIS A 69 -4.64 -0.56 -5.69
C HIS A 69 -5.03 -1.99 -5.42
N SER A 70 -6.27 -2.24 -5.01
CA SER A 70 -6.75 -3.60 -4.76
C SER A 70 -6.71 -4.45 -6.03
N THR A 71 -6.32 -5.72 -5.92
CA THR A 71 -6.50 -6.69 -7.03
C THR A 71 -7.95 -7.19 -7.17
N GLY A 72 -8.88 -6.59 -6.41
CA GLY A 72 -10.30 -6.91 -6.41
C GLY A 72 -10.61 -8.05 -5.45
N ASN A 73 -11.32 -9.08 -5.93
CA ASN A 73 -11.87 -10.12 -5.05
C ASN A 73 -10.78 -10.95 -4.36
N GLN A 74 -10.74 -10.87 -3.04
CA GLN A 74 -9.68 -11.43 -2.21
C GLN A 74 -9.85 -12.92 -1.83
N ARG A 75 -10.70 -13.69 -2.53
CA ARG A 75 -10.85 -15.15 -2.31
C ARG A 75 -9.55 -15.93 -2.47
N SER A 76 -9.24 -16.81 -1.52
CA SER A 76 -8.01 -17.61 -1.49
C SER A 76 -7.84 -18.58 -2.67
N SER A 77 -8.94 -19.10 -3.22
CA SER A 77 -8.92 -19.97 -4.41
C SER A 77 -8.64 -19.20 -5.71
N ARG A 78 -8.68 -17.86 -5.69
CA ARG A 78 -8.51 -17.04 -6.87
C ARG A 78 -7.05 -16.62 -7.02
N LEU A 79 -6.21 -17.53 -7.53
CA LEU A 79 -4.79 -17.25 -7.81
C LEU A 79 -4.58 -16.04 -8.72
N LEU A 80 -5.55 -15.70 -9.58
CA LEU A 80 -5.51 -14.47 -10.38
C LEU A 80 -5.41 -13.18 -9.54
N SER A 81 -5.79 -13.19 -8.26
CA SER A 81 -5.61 -12.03 -7.37
C SER A 81 -4.16 -11.81 -6.93
N LEU A 82 -3.28 -12.79 -7.17
CA LEU A 82 -1.83 -12.66 -7.00
C LEU A 82 -1.13 -12.28 -8.32
N ARG A 83 -1.81 -12.42 -9.47
CA ARG A 83 -1.28 -11.95 -10.74
C ARG A 83 -1.10 -10.44 -10.62
N ASP A 84 0.12 -9.97 -10.86
CA ASP A 84 0.53 -8.56 -10.78
C ASP A 84 0.53 -7.94 -9.37
N ALA A 85 0.24 -8.71 -8.31
CA ALA A 85 0.33 -8.19 -6.94
C ALA A 85 1.78 -7.91 -6.55
N HIS A 86 2.07 -6.69 -6.11
CA HIS A 86 3.40 -6.26 -5.69
C HIS A 86 3.58 -6.33 -4.16
N CYS A 87 2.48 -6.20 -3.42
CA CYS A 87 2.49 -6.20 -1.97
C CYS A 87 1.26 -6.88 -1.35
N LEU A 88 1.38 -7.15 -0.06
CA LEU A 88 0.30 -7.54 0.84
C LEU A 88 0.10 -6.40 1.85
N LEU A 89 -1.03 -5.71 1.79
CA LEU A 89 -1.42 -4.73 2.80
C LEU A 89 -1.86 -5.46 4.07
N GLU A 90 -1.39 -5.00 5.23
CA GLU A 90 -1.80 -5.54 6.52
C GLU A 90 -3.08 -4.84 6.98
N VAL A 91 -4.22 -5.46 6.66
CA VAL A 91 -5.53 -4.94 7.01
C VAL A 91 -5.89 -5.47 8.41
N PRO A 92 -6.09 -4.60 9.42
CA PRO A 92 -6.46 -5.02 10.76
C PRO A 92 -7.84 -5.70 10.78
N GLN A 93 -8.03 -6.54 11.79
CA GLN A 93 -9.35 -7.10 12.09
C GLN A 93 -10.29 -5.97 12.53
N GLY A 94 -11.47 -5.90 11.92
CA GLY A 94 -12.43 -4.85 12.24
C GLY A 94 -13.74 -4.98 11.48
N LYS A 95 -14.73 -4.18 11.89
CA LYS A 95 -15.96 -4.00 11.11
C LYS A 95 -15.85 -2.70 10.32
N GLY A 96 -16.40 -2.69 9.11
CA GLY A 96 -16.39 -1.52 8.23
C GLY A 96 -15.24 -1.57 7.24
N GLU A 97 -14.74 -0.40 6.85
CA GLU A 97 -13.75 -0.26 5.78
C GLU A 97 -12.66 0.73 6.20
N ILE A 98 -11.45 0.48 5.73
CA ILE A 98 -10.38 1.48 5.70
C ILE A 98 -10.69 2.42 4.54
N PRO A 99 -10.88 3.73 4.76
CA PRO A 99 -11.23 4.64 3.67
C PRO A 99 -10.06 4.79 2.69
N ALA A 100 -10.36 5.04 1.41
CA ALA A 100 -9.38 5.54 0.45
C ALA A 100 -8.68 6.76 1.05
N GLY A 101 -7.37 6.86 0.91
CA GLY A 101 -6.58 7.89 1.62
C GLY A 101 -5.64 7.31 2.67
N SER A 102 -6.04 6.19 3.26
CA SER A 102 -5.45 5.72 4.51
C SER A 102 -4.06 5.15 4.29
N LEU A 103 -3.15 5.52 5.18
CA LEU A 103 -1.80 4.98 5.20
C LEU A 103 -1.82 3.61 5.91
N VAL A 104 -1.40 2.57 5.20
CA VAL A 104 -1.39 1.17 5.67
C VAL A 104 -0.01 0.57 5.44
N SER A 105 0.42 -0.34 6.32
CA SER A 105 1.65 -1.10 6.12
C SER A 105 1.49 -2.14 5.00
N ALA A 106 2.55 -2.31 4.21
CA ALA A 106 2.56 -3.14 3.02
C ALA A 106 3.83 -3.98 2.98
N LEU A 107 3.66 -5.30 3.00
CA LEU A 107 4.73 -6.26 2.84
C LEU A 107 5.02 -6.43 1.34
N LEU A 108 6.22 -6.08 0.89
CA LEU A 108 6.61 -6.30 -0.51
C LEU A 108 6.81 -7.80 -0.77
N ILE A 109 6.18 -8.30 -1.83
CA ILE A 109 6.25 -9.72 -2.23
C ILE A 109 6.84 -9.90 -3.64
N ASN A 110 7.14 -8.81 -4.33
CA ASN A 110 7.81 -8.79 -5.62
C ASN A 110 8.97 -7.78 -5.62
N ASP A 111 9.95 -7.99 -6.50
CA ASP A 111 11.00 -7.02 -6.77
C ASP A 111 10.44 -5.85 -7.58
N LEU A 112 10.34 -4.68 -6.93
CA LEU A 112 9.84 -3.45 -7.56
C LEU A 112 10.78 -2.90 -8.64
N LEU A 113 12.03 -3.35 -8.69
CA LEU A 113 13.03 -2.95 -9.69
C LEU A 113 13.06 -3.92 -10.88
N ALA A 114 12.37 -5.06 -10.80
CA ALA A 114 12.32 -6.01 -11.89
C ALA A 114 11.55 -5.40 -13.08
N PRO A 115 12.08 -5.53 -14.31
CA PRO A 115 11.35 -5.08 -15.50
C PRO A 115 10.05 -5.87 -15.63
N MET A 116 8.93 -5.18 -15.89
CA MET A 116 7.64 -5.83 -16.19
C MET A 116 7.77 -6.71 -17.44
N THR A 117 7.97 -8.01 -17.24
CA THR A 117 7.91 -8.99 -18.32
C THR A 117 6.45 -9.34 -18.56
N LYS A 118 5.87 -8.80 -19.64
CA LYS A 118 4.54 -9.22 -20.09
C LYS A 118 4.64 -10.67 -20.56
N THR A 119 3.98 -11.58 -19.83
CA THR A 119 3.73 -12.96 -20.26
C THR A 119 2.38 -13.06 -20.95
#